data_AF-A0A7J2JES7-F1
#
_entry.id   AF-A0A7J2JES7-F1
#
_cell.length_a   1.000
_cell.length_b   1.000
_cell.length_c   1.000
_cell.angle_alpha   90.00
_cell.angle_beta   90.00
_cell.angle_gamma   90.00
#
_symmetry.space_group_name_H-M   'P 1'
#
loop_
_entity.id
_entity.type
_entity.pdbx_description
1 polymer ?
#
loop_
_entity_poly.entity_id
_entity_poly.type
_entity_poly.pdbx_seq_one_letter_code
_entity_poly.pdbx_strand_id
1 'polypeptide(L)'
;MLLVTYNVSPSNLPNISLPSGGFNFSEFNFSWLDLLADFIVTASNVSFLPGGDLEMRSCLERAAPPEDYVSTLSYLDIAGSTWLYINFTYLPTPEINESTYEVWMYDGSWHESGWNGSRVLDTARNVVGVNITSLTSNFKTYAVLAKKKIESIALTLHRGWNLVSIPVDKEFTPEQLFQGFSASYTIYAWNPEVKEYYEPETLKPGEGYWVYVTSDVSITVKGGALYQYPLNLRKGWNLIGSASHLAVVVESTARCHPILWTWMPEEYRYSRALAIMPASGYWIYAASPGSVIVVSS
;
A
#
# COMPACT_ATOMS: atom_id res chain seq x y z
N MET A 1 2.71 -22.88 31.58
CA MET A 1 2.15 -22.36 30.33
C MET A 1 3.27 -21.57 29.65
N LEU A 2 3.66 -21.97 28.45
CA LEU A 2 4.86 -21.47 27.76
C LEU A 2 4.43 -20.46 26.68
N LEU A 3 4.88 -19.21 26.79
CA LEU A 3 4.74 -18.20 25.74
C LEU A 3 5.92 -18.36 24.77
N VAL A 4 5.64 -18.56 23.48
CA VAL A 4 6.67 -18.65 22.45
C VAL A 4 6.55 -17.44 21.52
N THR A 5 7.66 -16.75 21.25
CA THR A 5 7.72 -15.56 20.39
C THR A 5 8.66 -15.85 19.22
N TYR A 6 8.20 -15.64 18.00
CA TYR A 6 9.01 -15.79 16.79
C TYR A 6 9.00 -14.49 15.99
N ASN A 7 10.15 -14.07 15.49
CA ASN A 7 10.21 -13.07 14.44
C ASN A 7 9.84 -13.72 13.10
N VAL A 8 8.87 -13.16 12.41
CA VAL A 8 8.42 -13.60 11.09
C VAL A 8 8.95 -12.62 10.05
N SER A 9 9.76 -13.13 9.11
CA SER A 9 9.95 -12.47 7.82
C SER A 9 9.15 -13.21 6.75
N PRO A 10 8.78 -12.56 5.63
CA PRO A 10 8.13 -13.23 4.49
C PRO A 10 8.93 -14.41 3.91
N SER A 11 10.21 -14.55 4.27
CA SER A 11 11.12 -15.54 3.69
C SER A 11 11.61 -16.64 4.63
N ASN A 12 11.52 -16.52 5.97
CA ASN A 12 12.24 -17.43 6.87
C ASN A 12 11.53 -17.73 8.21
N LEU A 13 10.39 -18.44 8.19
CA LEU A 13 10.00 -19.25 9.36
C LEU A 13 10.39 -20.72 9.12
N PRO A 14 11.18 -21.35 10.00
CA PRO A 14 11.26 -22.82 10.02
C PRO A 14 9.89 -23.39 10.36
N ASN A 15 9.53 -24.55 9.79
CA ASN A 15 8.31 -25.27 10.17
C ASN A 15 8.37 -25.60 11.66
N ILE A 16 7.38 -25.15 12.42
CA ILE A 16 7.28 -25.42 13.87
C ILE A 16 6.08 -26.34 14.08
N SER A 17 6.34 -27.51 14.66
CA SER A 17 5.31 -28.48 15.07
C SER A 17 5.35 -28.62 16.58
N LEU A 18 4.28 -28.26 17.27
CA LEU A 18 4.16 -28.33 18.73
C LEU A 18 3.19 -29.45 19.10
N PRO A 19 3.66 -30.58 19.66
CA PRO A 19 2.78 -31.63 20.14
C PRO A 19 2.13 -31.25 21.48
N SER A 20 0.97 -31.83 21.77
CA SER A 20 0.14 -31.67 22.96
C SER A 20 0.85 -31.88 24.32
N GLY A 21 2.06 -32.44 24.33
CA GLY A 21 2.91 -32.61 25.52
C GLY A 21 3.93 -31.48 25.79
N GLY A 22 4.04 -30.49 24.92
CA GLY A 22 5.11 -29.48 24.95
C GLY A 22 6.48 -30.05 24.54
N PHE A 23 7.44 -29.16 24.24
CA PHE A 23 8.83 -29.56 23.99
C PHE A 23 9.60 -29.76 25.30
N ASN A 24 10.43 -30.80 25.35
CA ASN A 24 11.55 -30.84 26.28
C ASN A 24 12.70 -30.05 25.63
N PHE A 25 13.02 -28.87 26.16
CA PHE A 25 13.98 -27.91 25.57
C PHE A 25 15.43 -28.43 25.45
N SER A 26 15.71 -29.66 25.88
CA SER A 26 17.02 -30.32 25.76
C SER A 26 17.31 -30.90 24.38
N GLU A 27 16.37 -30.88 23.42
CA GLU A 27 16.55 -31.49 22.08
C GLU A 27 16.91 -30.50 20.97
N PHE A 28 16.98 -29.19 21.26
CA PHE A 28 17.51 -28.21 20.31
C PHE A 28 18.99 -27.93 20.60
N ASN A 29 19.85 -28.42 19.73
CA ASN A 29 21.29 -28.19 19.75
C ASN A 29 21.65 -26.84 19.06
N PHE A 30 20.90 -25.77 19.36
CA PHE A 30 21.20 -24.43 18.86
C PHE A 30 21.49 -23.50 20.03
N SER A 31 22.68 -22.92 20.03
CA SER A 31 23.11 -21.97 21.04
C SER A 31 22.29 -20.67 20.87
N TRP A 32 21.86 -20.08 21.98
CA TRP A 32 21.11 -18.82 22.00
C TRP A 32 21.86 -17.64 21.32
N LEU A 33 23.16 -17.77 21.04
CA LEU A 33 23.99 -16.73 20.42
C LEU A 33 23.96 -16.74 18.88
N ASP A 34 23.62 -17.85 18.23
CA ASP A 34 23.66 -17.95 16.76
C ASP A 34 22.36 -17.44 16.08
N LEU A 35 21.34 -17.10 16.86
CA LEU A 35 20.04 -16.59 16.38
C LEU A 35 19.96 -15.05 16.28
N LEU A 36 20.98 -14.33 16.76
CA LEU A 36 20.97 -12.87 16.88
C LEU A 36 21.86 -12.13 15.87
N ALA A 37 22.57 -12.83 14.99
CA ALA A 37 23.59 -12.20 14.15
C ALA A 37 23.11 -11.67 12.79
N ASP A 38 21.93 -12.04 12.27
CA ASP A 38 21.45 -11.57 10.95
C ASP A 38 20.05 -10.94 10.96
N PHE A 39 19.54 -10.55 12.13
CA PHE A 39 18.12 -10.22 12.29
C PHE A 39 17.86 -8.71 12.37
N ILE A 40 17.87 -8.02 11.22
CA ILE A 40 17.42 -6.62 11.11
C ILE A 40 16.25 -6.50 10.10
N VAL A 41 15.06 -6.33 10.68
CA VAL A 41 13.88 -5.54 10.24
C VAL A 41 13.26 -5.83 8.86
N THR A 42 12.21 -6.65 8.86
CA THR A 42 10.86 -6.25 8.40
C THR A 42 9.85 -6.89 9.37
N ALA A 43 9.12 -6.06 10.10
CA ALA A 43 8.57 -6.43 11.41
C ALA A 43 7.27 -7.24 11.34
N SER A 44 7.31 -8.46 11.86
CA SER A 44 6.15 -9.10 12.48
C SER A 44 6.60 -10.13 13.51
N ASN A 45 6.50 -9.83 14.80
CA ASN A 45 6.57 -10.87 15.83
C ASN A 45 5.22 -11.58 15.96
N VAL A 46 5.26 -12.91 15.99
CA VAL A 46 4.12 -13.76 16.29
C VAL A 46 4.32 -14.40 17.66
N SER A 47 3.36 -14.19 18.57
CA SER A 47 3.34 -14.86 19.88
C SER A 47 2.07 -15.66 20.06
N PHE A 48 2.17 -16.87 20.61
CA PHE A 48 0.98 -17.71 20.78
C PHE A 48 1.00 -18.65 22.00
N LEU A 49 -0.19 -19.17 22.35
CA LEU A 49 -0.44 -20.13 23.42
C LEU A 49 -1.23 -21.34 22.87
N PRO A 50 -0.60 -22.51 22.68
CA PRO A 50 -1.30 -23.69 22.15
C PRO A 50 -2.03 -24.47 23.26
N GLY A 51 -3.21 -25.00 22.94
CA GLY A 51 -3.94 -25.96 23.79
C GLY A 51 -3.84 -27.43 23.33
N GLY A 52 -2.97 -27.74 22.36
CA GLY A 52 -2.90 -29.04 21.66
C GLY A 52 -1.91 -29.01 20.48
N ASP A 53 -2.03 -29.96 19.56
CA ASP A 53 -1.12 -30.07 18.40
C ASP A 53 -1.27 -28.88 17.44
N LEU A 54 -0.15 -28.27 17.07
CA LEU A 54 -0.09 -27.06 16.24
C LEU A 54 1.08 -27.15 15.24
N GLU A 55 0.80 -26.86 13.96
CA GLU A 55 1.82 -26.71 12.92
C GLU A 55 1.76 -25.29 12.34
N MET A 56 2.92 -24.64 12.21
CA MET A 56 3.05 -23.28 11.69
C MET A 56 4.21 -23.16 10.71
N ARG A 57 4.02 -22.37 9.66
CA ARG A 57 5.08 -22.05 8.69
C ARG A 57 4.83 -20.70 8.02
N SER A 58 5.89 -20.05 7.55
CA SER A 58 5.76 -18.88 6.67
C SER A 58 5.17 -19.31 5.34
N CYS A 59 4.39 -18.44 4.73
CA CYS A 59 3.99 -18.60 3.35
C CYS A 59 4.17 -17.28 2.60
N LEU A 60 4.39 -17.39 1.30
CA LEU A 60 4.30 -16.24 0.41
C LEU A 60 2.83 -15.80 0.28
N GLU A 61 2.62 -14.56 -0.13
CA GLU A 61 1.30 -14.03 -0.44
C GLU A 61 0.50 -15.01 -1.29
N ARG A 62 -0.71 -15.36 -0.81
CA ARG A 62 -1.58 -16.35 -1.46
C ARG A 62 -2.50 -15.72 -2.51
N ALA A 63 -3.07 -14.56 -2.17
CA ALA A 63 -4.03 -13.83 -2.98
C ALA A 63 -4.00 -12.35 -2.59
N ALA A 64 -4.35 -11.48 -3.54
CA ALA A 64 -4.51 -10.06 -3.28
C ALA A 64 -5.58 -9.83 -2.18
N PRO A 65 -5.37 -8.87 -1.25
CA PRO A 65 -6.40 -8.46 -0.30
C PRO A 65 -7.70 -8.01 -0.98
N PRO A 66 -8.84 -7.99 -0.26
CA PRO A 66 -10.07 -7.38 -0.76
C PRO A 66 -9.89 -5.90 -1.12
N GLU A 67 -10.82 -5.35 -1.91
CA GLU A 67 -10.82 -3.93 -2.29
C GLU A 67 -10.71 -3.02 -1.05
N ASP A 68 -9.94 -1.93 -1.17
CA ASP A 68 -9.58 -0.98 -0.09
C ASP A 68 -8.72 -1.51 1.06
N TYR A 69 -8.44 -2.82 1.13
CA TYR A 69 -7.52 -3.39 2.11
C TYR A 69 -6.09 -3.51 1.57
N VAL A 70 -5.14 -3.39 2.48
CA VAL A 70 -3.72 -3.68 2.25
C VAL A 70 -3.22 -4.66 3.29
N SER A 71 -2.29 -5.52 2.89
CA SER A 71 -1.59 -6.46 3.77
C SER A 71 -0.30 -5.84 4.28
N THR A 72 0.03 -6.04 5.55
CA THR A 72 1.36 -5.66 6.10
C THR A 72 2.43 -6.74 5.88
N LEU A 73 2.22 -7.63 4.90
CA LEU A 73 3.14 -8.68 4.44
C LEU A 73 3.35 -9.86 5.41
N SER A 74 2.62 -9.91 6.52
CA SER A 74 2.71 -10.96 7.53
C SER A 74 1.79 -12.14 7.20
N TYR A 75 2.17 -13.03 6.28
CA TYR A 75 1.38 -14.23 5.98
C TYR A 75 1.89 -15.45 6.78
N LEU A 76 0.96 -16.16 7.42
CA LEU A 76 1.28 -17.29 8.27
C LEU A 76 0.32 -18.46 8.01
N ASP A 77 0.85 -19.61 7.61
CA ASP A 77 0.08 -20.84 7.49
C ASP A 77 0.00 -21.53 8.86
N ILE A 78 -1.22 -21.82 9.31
CA ILE A 78 -1.48 -22.51 10.59
C ILE A 78 -2.41 -23.70 10.35
N ALA A 79 -2.04 -24.86 10.90
CA ALA A 79 -2.88 -26.06 11.00
C ALA A 79 -2.85 -26.57 12.45
N GLY A 80 -3.92 -27.22 12.89
CA GLY A 80 -3.97 -27.79 14.24
C GLY A 80 -5.36 -28.30 14.61
N SER A 81 -5.46 -28.91 15.77
CA SER A 81 -6.71 -29.46 16.32
C SER A 81 -7.17 -28.73 17.59
N THR A 82 -6.61 -27.54 17.85
CA THR A 82 -6.78 -26.80 19.10
C THR A 82 -7.16 -25.33 18.87
N TRP A 83 -7.25 -24.55 19.95
CA TRP A 83 -7.35 -23.10 19.92
C TRP A 83 -5.97 -22.44 20.00
N LEU A 84 -5.86 -21.23 19.48
CA LEU A 84 -4.65 -20.44 19.42
C LEU A 84 -4.95 -18.96 19.63
N TYR A 85 -4.43 -18.38 20.70
CA TYR A 85 -4.35 -16.93 20.78
C TYR A 85 -3.10 -16.46 20.04
N ILE A 86 -3.24 -15.57 19.06
CA ILE A 86 -2.12 -15.08 18.24
C ILE A 86 -2.09 -13.55 18.22
N ASN A 87 -0.91 -12.98 18.48
CA ASN A 87 -0.63 -11.56 18.28
C ASN A 87 0.39 -11.38 17.17
N PHE A 88 0.20 -10.36 16.36
CA PHE A 88 1.12 -9.83 15.38
C PHE A 88 1.56 -8.44 15.82
N THR A 89 2.85 -8.16 15.73
CA THR A 89 3.34 -6.77 15.78
C THR A 89 3.45 -6.21 14.38
N TYR A 90 3.21 -4.91 14.20
CA TYR A 90 3.32 -4.24 12.91
C TYR A 90 4.20 -2.99 13.01
N LEU A 91 4.66 -2.49 11.86
CA LEU A 91 5.22 -1.15 11.76
C LEU A 91 4.12 -0.21 11.24
N PRO A 92 3.80 0.86 11.97
CA PRO A 92 2.93 1.92 11.48
C PRO A 92 3.35 2.41 10.11
N THR A 93 2.40 2.48 9.18
CA THR A 93 2.59 3.15 7.90
C THR A 93 1.54 4.23 7.75
N PRO A 94 1.88 5.39 7.15
CA PRO A 94 0.92 6.48 7.00
C PRO A 94 -0.21 6.12 6.01
N GLU A 95 0.02 5.11 5.15
CA GLU A 95 -0.91 4.51 4.19
C GLU A 95 -2.15 3.89 4.83
N ILE A 96 -2.04 3.45 6.08
CA ILE A 96 -3.03 2.59 6.71
C ILE A 96 -3.80 3.34 7.80
N ASN A 97 -5.10 3.12 7.88
CA ASN A 97 -5.87 3.48 9.06
C ASN A 97 -5.67 2.41 10.14
N GLU A 98 -4.75 2.62 11.08
CA GLU A 98 -4.39 1.62 12.10
C GLU A 98 -5.57 1.12 12.92
N SER A 99 -6.60 1.95 13.12
CA SER A 99 -7.82 1.55 13.84
C SER A 99 -8.58 0.41 13.17
N THR A 100 -8.24 0.09 11.91
CA THR A 100 -8.85 -0.96 11.09
C THR A 100 -7.98 -2.22 10.95
N TYR A 101 -6.85 -2.31 11.65
CA TYR A 101 -6.03 -3.52 11.65
C TYR A 101 -6.80 -4.74 12.15
N GLU A 102 -6.81 -5.79 11.36
CA GLU A 102 -7.49 -7.05 11.64
C GLU A 102 -6.66 -8.24 11.14
N VAL A 103 -6.80 -9.38 11.82
CA VAL A 103 -6.24 -10.65 11.35
C VAL A 103 -7.31 -11.36 10.53
N TRP A 104 -7.00 -11.62 9.28
CA TRP A 104 -7.86 -12.31 8.32
C TRP A 104 -7.40 -13.73 8.08
N MET A 105 -8.34 -14.60 7.70
CA MET A 105 -8.08 -15.98 7.32
C MET A 105 -8.39 -16.16 5.82
N TYR A 106 -7.52 -16.89 5.12
CA TYR A 106 -7.67 -17.27 3.72
C TYR A 106 -7.68 -18.80 3.57
N ASP A 107 -8.71 -19.30 2.89
CA ASP A 107 -8.87 -20.73 2.58
C ASP A 107 -9.38 -21.06 1.17
N GLY A 108 -9.17 -20.12 0.25
CA GLY A 108 -9.78 -20.08 -1.07
C GLY A 108 -10.52 -18.75 -1.27
N SER A 109 -11.00 -18.15 -0.18
CA SER A 109 -11.49 -16.78 -0.10
C SER A 109 -11.02 -16.11 1.20
N TRP A 110 -11.02 -14.78 1.22
CA TRP A 110 -10.76 -13.99 2.42
C TRP A 110 -11.98 -13.91 3.33
N HIS A 111 -11.78 -14.06 4.63
CA HIS A 111 -12.84 -13.98 5.64
C HIS A 111 -12.51 -12.95 6.72
N GLU A 112 -13.37 -11.91 6.83
CA GLU A 112 -13.46 -11.00 7.97
C GLU A 112 -14.13 -11.73 9.12
N SER A 113 -13.33 -12.40 9.95
CA SER A 113 -13.83 -12.82 11.24
C SER A 113 -12.66 -12.95 12.18
N GLY A 114 -12.44 -11.90 12.95
CA GLY A 114 -11.93 -12.08 14.29
C GLY A 114 -12.79 -13.15 14.96
N TRP A 115 -12.28 -14.39 14.98
CA TRP A 115 -12.97 -15.56 15.48
C TRP A 115 -13.56 -15.23 16.87
N ASN A 116 -14.89 -15.17 16.94
CA ASN A 116 -15.70 -14.78 18.09
C ASN A 116 -15.54 -13.34 18.64
N GLY A 117 -15.23 -12.33 17.80
CA GLY A 117 -15.13 -10.93 18.23
C GLY A 117 -13.95 -10.66 19.18
N SER A 118 -12.95 -11.54 19.16
CA SER A 118 -11.79 -11.55 20.07
C SER A 118 -10.64 -10.64 19.64
N ARG A 119 -10.89 -9.73 18.68
CA ARG A 119 -9.87 -8.82 18.15
C ARG A 119 -9.23 -8.02 19.29
N VAL A 120 -7.91 -8.06 19.34
CA VAL A 120 -7.10 -7.18 20.18
C VAL A 120 -6.37 -6.21 19.25
N LEU A 121 -6.48 -4.92 19.53
CA LEU A 121 -5.70 -3.87 18.87
C LEU A 121 -5.11 -2.95 19.94
N ASP A 122 -3.79 -2.86 19.97
CA ASP A 122 -3.03 -1.93 20.80
C ASP A 122 -2.11 -1.10 19.88
N THR A 123 -2.59 0.05 19.43
CA THR A 123 -1.85 0.96 18.55
C THR A 123 -0.69 1.66 19.23
N ALA A 124 -0.62 1.67 20.57
CA ALA A 124 0.53 2.22 21.28
C ALA A 124 1.72 1.25 21.27
N ARG A 125 1.43 -0.05 21.19
CA ARG A 125 2.44 -1.13 21.11
C ARG A 125 2.56 -1.72 19.71
N ASN A 126 1.79 -1.22 18.75
CA ASN A 126 1.66 -1.73 17.38
C ASN A 126 1.36 -3.24 17.35
N VAL A 127 0.37 -3.67 18.13
CA VAL A 127 -0.03 -5.08 18.23
C VAL A 127 -1.47 -5.25 17.73
N VAL A 128 -1.69 -6.22 16.86
CA VAL A 128 -3.02 -6.73 16.49
C VAL A 128 -3.07 -8.24 16.73
N GLY A 129 -4.15 -8.75 17.29
CA GLY A 129 -4.28 -10.16 17.60
C GLY A 129 -5.71 -10.68 17.56
N VAL A 130 -5.83 -12.00 17.60
CA VAL A 130 -7.10 -12.72 17.59
C VAL A 130 -6.98 -14.02 18.38
N ASN A 131 -8.09 -14.45 18.98
CA ASN A 131 -8.22 -15.79 19.54
C ASN A 131 -8.88 -16.73 18.52
N ILE A 132 -8.12 -17.66 17.95
CA ILE A 132 -8.61 -18.69 17.03
C ILE A 132 -9.13 -19.86 17.86
N THR A 133 -10.45 -20.06 17.92
CA THR A 133 -11.05 -21.08 18.80
C THR A 133 -11.14 -22.47 18.17
N SER A 134 -10.95 -22.58 16.86
CA SER A 134 -11.09 -23.85 16.12
C SER A 134 -10.15 -23.87 14.92
N LEU A 135 -8.95 -24.41 15.12
CA LEU A 135 -8.05 -24.74 14.00
C LEU A 135 -8.53 -26.00 13.27
N THR A 136 -8.06 -26.15 12.02
CA THR A 136 -8.28 -27.36 11.22
C THR A 136 -6.96 -28.07 10.94
N SER A 137 -7.01 -29.38 10.70
CA SER A 137 -5.82 -30.18 10.32
C SER A 137 -5.21 -29.76 8.98
N ASN A 138 -5.97 -29.09 8.12
CA ASN A 138 -5.45 -28.47 6.91
C ASN A 138 -4.94 -27.06 7.21
N PHE A 139 -3.82 -26.68 6.59
CA PHE A 139 -3.28 -25.34 6.69
C PHE A 139 -4.26 -24.29 6.15
N LYS A 140 -4.45 -23.25 6.94
CA LYS A 140 -5.13 -22.01 6.58
C LYS A 140 -4.13 -20.86 6.66
N THR A 141 -4.23 -19.88 5.77
CA THR A 141 -3.32 -18.73 5.77
C THR A 141 -3.94 -17.59 6.57
N TYR A 142 -3.16 -16.96 7.44
CA TYR A 142 -3.56 -15.83 8.25
C TYR A 142 -2.70 -14.62 7.88
N ALA A 143 -3.33 -13.45 7.76
CA ALA A 143 -2.63 -12.21 7.44
C ALA A 143 -3.21 -11.02 8.20
N VAL A 144 -2.36 -10.04 8.50
CA VAL A 144 -2.81 -8.75 9.02
C VAL A 144 -3.18 -7.86 7.85
N LEU A 145 -4.46 -7.53 7.76
CA LEU A 145 -5.00 -6.59 6.77
C LEU A 145 -5.52 -5.34 7.48
N ALA A 146 -5.52 -4.22 6.78
CA ALA A 146 -6.16 -2.98 7.23
C ALA A 146 -6.63 -2.16 6.04
N LYS A 147 -7.58 -1.26 6.29
CA LYS A 147 -8.07 -0.34 5.26
C LYS A 147 -7.04 0.74 4.99
N LYS A 148 -6.89 1.10 3.71
CA LYS A 148 -6.19 2.32 3.32
C LYS A 148 -6.81 3.51 4.01
N LYS A 149 -5.98 4.44 4.46
CA LYS A 149 -6.46 5.76 4.90
C LYS A 149 -7.17 6.41 3.72
N ILE A 150 -8.34 7.00 3.95
CA ILE A 150 -9.09 7.69 2.90
C ILE A 150 -8.72 9.16 2.92
N GLU A 151 -8.32 9.68 1.76
CA GLU A 151 -8.03 11.10 1.56
C GLU A 151 -9.17 11.78 0.79
N SER A 152 -9.35 13.07 1.05
CA SER A 152 -10.33 13.92 0.39
C SER A 152 -9.63 15.21 -0.01
N ILE A 153 -9.20 15.30 -1.26
CA ILE A 153 -8.31 16.35 -1.77
C ILE A 153 -9.07 17.21 -2.77
N ALA A 154 -8.96 18.53 -2.64
CA ALA A 154 -9.55 19.48 -3.58
C ALA A 154 -8.68 19.61 -4.83
N LEU A 155 -9.27 19.30 -5.99
CA LEU A 155 -8.75 19.61 -7.31
C LEU A 155 -9.32 20.96 -7.76
N THR A 156 -8.54 22.03 -7.57
CA THR A 156 -8.94 23.39 -7.96
C THR A 156 -8.49 23.66 -9.40
N LEU A 157 -9.44 23.93 -10.27
CA LEU A 157 -9.23 24.21 -11.69
C LEU A 157 -9.64 25.66 -11.97
N HIS A 158 -8.77 26.39 -12.64
CA HIS A 158 -9.05 27.74 -13.13
C HIS A 158 -9.51 27.67 -14.57
N ARG A 159 -10.33 28.63 -15.00
CA ARG A 159 -10.76 28.78 -16.38
C ARG A 159 -9.55 28.77 -17.32
N GLY A 160 -9.60 27.91 -18.32
CA GLY A 160 -8.48 27.66 -19.22
C GLY A 160 -7.82 26.31 -18.97
N TRP A 161 -6.56 26.21 -19.41
CA TRP A 161 -5.76 25.00 -19.25
C TRP A 161 -5.17 24.89 -17.84
N ASN A 162 -5.29 23.70 -17.26
CA ASN A 162 -4.71 23.29 -15.99
C ASN A 162 -3.88 22.02 -16.22
N LEU A 163 -2.79 21.86 -15.49
CA LEU A 163 -1.99 20.65 -15.49
C LEU A 163 -2.19 19.93 -14.16
N VAL A 164 -2.85 18.78 -14.19
CA VAL A 164 -3.42 18.15 -12.98
C VAL A 164 -3.14 16.67 -12.92
N SER A 165 -3.50 16.04 -11.81
CA SER A 165 -3.41 14.60 -11.60
C SER A 165 -4.47 14.11 -10.63
N ILE A 166 -4.63 12.78 -10.52
CA ILE A 166 -5.47 12.14 -9.51
C ILE A 166 -4.61 11.85 -8.26
N PRO A 167 -4.80 12.56 -7.13
CA PRO A 167 -3.93 12.46 -5.96
C PRO A 167 -4.37 11.38 -4.97
N VAL A 168 -5.09 10.35 -5.42
CA VAL A 168 -5.58 9.24 -4.58
C VAL A 168 -5.41 7.94 -5.35
N ASP A 169 -5.36 6.82 -4.65
CA ASP A 169 -5.23 5.49 -5.23
C ASP A 169 -6.59 4.96 -5.69
N LYS A 170 -7.14 5.62 -6.72
CA LYS A 170 -8.40 5.30 -7.36
C LYS A 170 -8.44 5.85 -8.78
N GLU A 171 -8.97 5.07 -9.72
CA GLU A 171 -9.24 5.50 -11.08
C GLU A 171 -10.61 6.19 -11.21
N PHE A 172 -10.72 7.12 -12.14
CA PHE A 172 -11.97 7.84 -12.45
C PHE A 172 -12.18 7.92 -13.96
N THR A 173 -13.41 7.77 -14.44
CA THR A 173 -13.74 8.25 -15.79
C THR A 173 -13.88 9.79 -15.76
N PRO A 174 -13.68 10.49 -16.88
CA PRO A 174 -13.92 11.93 -16.96
C PRO A 174 -15.31 12.34 -16.43
N GLU A 175 -16.35 11.57 -16.74
CA GLU A 175 -17.73 11.84 -16.31
C GLU A 175 -17.91 11.70 -14.80
N GLN A 176 -17.23 10.72 -14.17
CA GLN A 176 -17.25 10.55 -12.73
C GLN A 176 -16.54 11.71 -12.02
N LEU A 177 -15.40 12.14 -12.55
CA LEU A 177 -14.63 13.23 -11.96
C LEU A 177 -15.36 14.57 -12.05
N PHE A 178 -15.97 14.87 -13.21
CA PHE A 178 -16.68 16.11 -13.47
C PHE A 178 -18.18 16.03 -13.18
N GLN A 179 -18.63 15.03 -12.42
CA GLN A 179 -20.04 14.87 -12.07
C GLN A 179 -20.59 16.14 -11.39
N GLY A 180 -21.66 16.70 -11.95
CA GLY A 180 -22.29 17.92 -11.44
C GLY A 180 -21.65 19.23 -11.91
N PHE A 181 -20.52 19.18 -12.63
CA PHE A 181 -19.98 20.35 -13.31
C PHE A 181 -20.80 20.65 -14.57
N SER A 182 -21.47 21.80 -14.59
CA SER A 182 -22.43 22.13 -15.66
C SER A 182 -21.80 22.78 -16.88
N ALA A 183 -20.53 23.18 -16.81
CA ALA A 183 -19.82 23.81 -17.91
C ALA A 183 -18.96 22.78 -18.68
N SER A 184 -18.46 23.16 -19.85
CA SER A 184 -17.67 22.26 -20.70
C SER A 184 -16.25 22.07 -20.17
N TYR A 185 -15.74 20.86 -20.33
CA TYR A 185 -14.36 20.49 -20.05
C TYR A 185 -13.77 19.65 -21.20
N THR A 186 -12.44 19.59 -21.28
CA THR A 186 -11.70 18.73 -22.21
C THR A 186 -10.45 18.21 -21.52
N ILE A 187 -10.11 16.94 -21.72
CA ILE A 187 -8.97 16.30 -21.05
C ILE A 187 -8.05 15.66 -22.08
N TYR A 188 -6.76 15.91 -21.95
CA TYR A 188 -5.71 15.25 -22.73
C TYR A 188 -4.68 14.60 -21.82
N ALA A 189 -4.34 13.36 -22.13
CA ALA A 189 -3.18 12.64 -21.62
C ALA A 189 -2.04 12.72 -22.64
N TRP A 190 -0.81 12.50 -22.18
CA TRP A 190 0.38 12.48 -23.04
C TRP A 190 0.90 11.06 -23.20
N ASN A 191 1.05 10.61 -24.45
CA ASN A 191 1.73 9.36 -24.75
C ASN A 191 3.21 9.64 -25.07
N PRO A 192 4.16 9.27 -24.18
CA PRO A 192 5.57 9.56 -24.38
C PRO A 192 6.25 8.64 -25.41
N GLU A 193 5.62 7.54 -25.80
CA GLU A 193 6.16 6.60 -26.78
C GLU A 193 6.00 7.12 -28.22
N VAL A 194 4.79 7.55 -28.57
CA VAL A 194 4.50 8.16 -29.88
C VAL A 194 4.62 9.68 -29.88
N LYS A 195 4.74 10.32 -28.70
CA LYS A 195 4.85 11.77 -28.50
C LYS A 195 3.63 12.54 -28.97
N GLU A 196 2.45 12.05 -28.61
CA GLU A 196 1.17 12.62 -29.01
C GLU A 196 0.22 12.75 -27.82
N TYR A 197 -0.69 13.71 -27.90
CA TYR A 197 -1.80 13.84 -26.97
C TYR A 197 -2.97 12.97 -27.41
N TYR A 198 -3.70 12.43 -26.44
CA TYR A 198 -4.92 11.66 -26.68
C TYR A 198 -5.95 11.93 -25.58
N GLU A 199 -7.23 11.69 -25.88
CA GLU A 199 -8.30 11.79 -24.89
C GLU A 199 -8.36 10.48 -24.08
N PRO A 200 -8.14 10.53 -22.76
CA PRO A 200 -8.13 9.32 -21.95
C PRO A 200 -9.57 8.87 -21.61
N GLU A 201 -9.84 7.56 -21.70
CA GLU A 201 -11.09 6.96 -21.20
C GLU A 201 -11.13 6.90 -19.67
N THR A 202 -9.95 6.77 -19.06
CA THR A 202 -9.78 6.65 -17.61
C THR A 202 -8.60 7.50 -17.13
N LEU A 203 -8.81 8.20 -16.02
CA LEU A 203 -7.81 8.98 -15.30
C LEU A 203 -7.26 8.13 -14.16
N LYS A 204 -5.95 7.90 -14.20
CA LYS A 204 -5.24 6.96 -13.32
C LYS A 204 -4.36 7.69 -12.31
N PRO A 205 -4.20 7.11 -11.11
CA PRO A 205 -3.18 7.53 -10.17
C PRO A 205 -1.79 7.56 -10.80
N GLY A 206 -0.98 8.55 -10.44
CA GLY A 206 0.40 8.66 -10.91
C GLY A 206 0.61 9.21 -12.33
N GLU A 207 -0.45 9.40 -13.10
CA GLU A 207 -0.42 10.07 -14.41
C GLU A 207 -0.82 11.55 -14.29
N GLY A 208 -0.29 12.38 -15.20
CA GLY A 208 -0.65 13.78 -15.31
C GLY A 208 -1.54 14.03 -16.54
N TYR A 209 -2.38 15.06 -16.47
CA TYR A 209 -3.37 15.39 -17.48
C TYR A 209 -3.43 16.90 -17.73
N TRP A 210 -3.60 17.28 -18.99
CA TRP A 210 -4.08 18.59 -19.36
C TRP A 210 -5.59 18.62 -19.28
N VAL A 211 -6.12 19.58 -18.52
CA VAL A 211 -7.57 19.76 -18.36
C VAL A 211 -7.91 21.20 -18.70
N TYR A 212 -8.75 21.37 -19.73
CA TYR A 212 -9.37 22.66 -20.03
C TYR A 212 -10.74 22.73 -19.36
N VAL A 213 -11.02 23.82 -18.64
CA VAL A 213 -12.37 24.12 -18.14
C VAL A 213 -12.82 25.51 -18.59
N THR A 214 -14.11 25.65 -18.89
CA THR A 214 -14.70 26.92 -19.36
C THR A 214 -15.04 27.91 -18.24
N SER A 215 -15.01 27.47 -16.99
CA SER A 215 -15.16 28.28 -15.77
C SER A 215 -14.35 27.66 -14.63
N ASP A 216 -13.98 28.47 -13.63
CA ASP A 216 -13.34 27.97 -12.41
C ASP A 216 -14.22 26.92 -11.72
N VAL A 217 -13.60 25.87 -11.18
CA VAL A 217 -14.29 24.80 -10.46
C VAL A 217 -13.36 24.15 -9.45
N SER A 218 -13.92 23.75 -8.30
CA SER A 218 -13.21 22.93 -7.32
C SER A 218 -13.92 21.59 -7.17
N ILE A 219 -13.24 20.52 -7.53
CA ILE A 219 -13.74 19.13 -7.48
C ILE A 219 -13.14 18.44 -6.27
N THR A 220 -13.94 17.72 -5.49
CA THR A 220 -13.42 16.91 -4.38
C THR A 220 -13.10 15.51 -4.87
N VAL A 221 -11.83 15.12 -4.85
CA VAL A 221 -11.36 13.79 -5.21
C VAL A 221 -11.18 12.97 -3.93
N LYS A 222 -11.87 11.82 -3.85
CA LYS A 222 -11.86 10.94 -2.67
C LYS A 222 -11.47 9.51 -3.04
N GLY A 223 -10.52 8.94 -2.32
CA GLY A 223 -10.04 7.58 -2.51
C GLY A 223 -9.02 7.16 -1.44
N GLY A 224 -8.47 5.95 -1.57
CA GLY A 224 -7.36 5.51 -0.73
C GLY A 224 -6.15 6.44 -0.88
N ALA A 225 -5.39 6.63 0.19
CA ALA A 225 -4.22 7.48 0.17
C ALA A 225 -3.14 6.88 -0.74
N LEU A 226 -2.62 7.69 -1.65
CA LEU A 226 -1.54 7.37 -2.56
C LEU A 226 -0.24 7.97 -2.01
N TYR A 227 0.56 7.17 -1.31
CA TYR A 227 1.81 7.63 -0.71
C TYR A 227 3.02 7.40 -1.61
N GLN A 228 3.02 6.32 -2.38
CA GLN A 228 4.07 6.08 -3.36
C GLN A 228 3.56 5.30 -4.56
N TYR A 229 4.22 5.48 -5.69
CA TYR A 229 3.98 4.68 -6.87
C TYR A 229 5.23 4.64 -7.76
N PRO A 230 5.50 3.50 -8.42
CA PRO A 230 6.56 3.42 -9.41
C PRO A 230 6.14 4.16 -10.69
N LEU A 231 7.11 4.81 -11.32
CA LEU A 231 6.96 5.43 -12.63
C LEU A 231 7.99 4.85 -13.61
N ASN A 232 7.50 4.36 -14.74
CA ASN A 232 8.35 3.92 -15.84
C ASN A 232 8.48 5.04 -16.86
N LEU A 233 9.59 5.76 -16.82
CA LEU A 233 9.88 6.86 -17.72
C LEU A 233 10.34 6.33 -19.09
N ARG A 234 9.81 6.93 -20.15
CA ARG A 234 10.30 6.78 -21.52
C ARG A 234 11.29 7.89 -21.84
N LYS A 235 12.17 7.67 -22.81
CA LYS A 235 13.09 8.70 -23.29
C LYS A 235 12.30 9.91 -23.82
N GLY A 236 12.63 11.10 -23.34
CA GLY A 236 11.95 12.35 -23.68
C GLY A 236 11.07 12.87 -22.54
N TRP A 237 10.05 13.64 -22.90
CA TRP A 237 9.09 14.20 -21.96
C TRP A 237 8.07 13.15 -21.51
N ASN A 238 7.86 13.07 -20.21
CA ASN A 238 6.82 12.26 -19.57
C ASN A 238 5.94 13.21 -18.74
N LEU A 239 4.63 12.99 -18.80
CA LEU A 239 3.66 13.72 -18.00
C LEU A 239 3.27 12.84 -16.81
N ILE A 240 3.62 13.28 -15.61
CA ILE A 240 3.48 12.50 -14.37
C ILE A 240 2.50 13.19 -13.43
N GLY A 241 1.87 12.38 -12.59
CA GLY A 241 0.92 12.86 -11.58
C GLY A 241 1.55 13.16 -10.23
N SER A 242 0.69 13.42 -9.26
CA SER A 242 1.03 13.64 -7.86
C SER A 242 0.67 12.46 -6.95
N ALA A 243 1.15 12.54 -5.69
CA ALA A 243 0.68 11.75 -4.56
C ALA A 243 -0.44 12.47 -3.78
N SER A 244 -0.91 11.87 -2.68
CA SER A 244 -1.90 12.47 -1.78
C SER A 244 -1.36 13.62 -0.92
N HIS A 245 -0.07 13.60 -0.59
CA HIS A 245 0.61 14.72 0.08
C HIS A 245 1.82 15.17 -0.75
N LEU A 246 2.58 16.12 -0.20
CA LEU A 246 3.79 16.62 -0.82
C LEU A 246 4.75 15.46 -1.06
N ALA A 247 5.21 15.33 -2.30
CA ALA A 247 6.06 14.22 -2.71
C ALA A 247 7.32 14.67 -3.44
N VAL A 248 8.27 13.75 -3.55
CA VAL A 248 9.52 13.90 -4.28
C VAL A 248 9.73 12.70 -5.20
N VAL A 249 10.50 12.91 -6.27
CA VAL A 249 10.96 11.82 -7.14
C VAL A 249 12.25 11.27 -6.56
N VAL A 250 12.27 9.96 -6.29
CA VAL A 250 13.45 9.21 -5.89
C VAL A 250 13.89 8.36 -7.08
N GLU A 251 15.11 8.58 -7.54
CA GLU A 251 15.67 7.86 -8.68
C GLU A 251 16.09 6.44 -8.28
N SER A 252 15.70 5.44 -9.07
CA SER A 252 16.17 4.06 -8.87
C SER A 252 17.03 3.56 -10.03
N THR A 253 16.76 3.99 -11.27
CA THR A 253 17.52 3.53 -12.46
C THR A 253 17.53 4.49 -13.66
N ALA A 254 16.60 5.46 -13.75
CA ALA A 254 16.53 6.38 -14.88
C ALA A 254 17.61 7.47 -14.82
N ARG A 255 18.22 7.83 -15.95
CA ARG A 255 18.93 9.12 -16.09
C ARG A 255 17.90 10.20 -16.42
N CYS A 256 17.18 10.67 -15.42
CA CYS A 256 16.26 11.78 -15.55
C CYS A 256 16.90 13.10 -15.11
N HIS A 257 16.37 14.20 -15.62
CA HIS A 257 16.65 15.50 -15.05
C HIS A 257 15.62 15.72 -13.93
N PRO A 258 16.00 15.88 -12.65
CA PRO A 258 15.05 16.02 -11.55
C PRO A 258 14.31 17.37 -11.54
N ILE A 259 14.37 18.13 -12.65
CA ILE A 259 13.63 19.37 -12.79
C ILE A 259 12.22 19.01 -13.24
N LEU A 260 11.27 19.29 -12.36
CA LEU A 260 9.85 19.18 -12.64
C LEU A 260 9.32 20.52 -13.15
N TRP A 261 8.46 20.48 -14.15
CA TRP A 261 7.75 21.65 -14.65
C TRP A 261 6.25 21.48 -14.47
N THR A 262 5.60 22.43 -13.83
CA THR A 262 4.13 22.48 -13.72
C THR A 262 3.59 23.71 -14.43
N TRP A 263 2.28 23.74 -14.65
CA TRP A 263 1.60 24.85 -15.31
C TRP A 263 0.95 25.77 -14.27
N MET A 264 1.22 27.07 -14.38
CA MET A 264 0.57 28.10 -13.57
C MET A 264 -0.59 28.70 -14.39
N PRO A 265 -1.85 28.27 -14.16
CA PRO A 265 -2.97 28.64 -15.02
C PRO A 265 -3.26 30.14 -15.00
N GLU A 266 -3.12 30.79 -13.85
CA GLU A 266 -3.36 32.24 -13.71
C GLU A 266 -2.29 33.09 -14.41
N GLU A 267 -1.06 32.56 -14.53
CA GLU A 267 0.07 33.26 -15.15
C GLU A 267 0.31 32.84 -16.60
N TYR A 268 -0.44 31.86 -17.11
CA TYR A 268 -0.30 31.27 -18.44
C TYR A 268 1.14 30.86 -18.79
N ARG A 269 1.87 30.28 -17.84
CA ARG A 269 3.25 29.84 -18.06
C ARG A 269 3.61 28.59 -17.28
N TYR A 270 4.67 27.92 -17.73
CA TYR A 270 5.32 26.90 -16.92
C TYR A 270 6.13 27.53 -15.78
N SER A 271 6.14 26.83 -14.64
CA SER A 271 7.02 27.12 -13.52
C SER A 271 7.79 25.87 -13.11
N ARG A 272 9.03 26.07 -12.68
CA ARG A 272 9.83 24.99 -12.12
C ARG A 272 9.32 24.65 -10.72
N ALA A 273 9.07 23.37 -10.47
CA ALA A 273 8.68 22.86 -9.17
C ALA A 273 9.89 22.19 -8.47
N LEU A 274 9.95 22.36 -7.14
CA LEU A 274 10.94 21.71 -6.28
C LEU A 274 10.38 20.46 -5.57
N ALA A 275 9.06 20.31 -5.57
CA ALA A 275 8.34 19.17 -5.02
C ALA A 275 7.05 18.95 -5.83
N ILE A 276 6.47 17.78 -5.68
CA ILE A 276 5.20 17.39 -6.27
C ILE A 276 4.10 17.71 -5.26
N MET A 277 3.37 18.79 -5.51
CA MET A 277 2.17 19.16 -4.76
C MET A 277 0.98 18.29 -5.18
N PRO A 278 0.09 17.91 -4.25
CA PRO A 278 -1.13 17.16 -4.55
C PRO A 278 -2.00 17.81 -5.64
N ALA A 279 -2.68 16.97 -6.41
CA ALA A 279 -3.61 17.31 -7.48
C ALA A 279 -3.01 18.02 -8.71
N SER A 280 -1.70 18.29 -8.71
CA SER A 280 -0.99 18.96 -9.81
C SER A 280 -0.27 17.96 -10.71
N GLY A 281 -0.27 18.21 -12.02
CA GLY A 281 0.52 17.45 -12.99
C GLY A 281 1.88 18.08 -13.23
N TYR A 282 2.85 17.26 -13.64
CA TYR A 282 4.24 17.68 -13.85
C TYR A 282 4.84 17.06 -15.11
N TRP A 283 5.63 17.85 -15.84
CA TRP A 283 6.51 17.35 -16.87
C TRP A 283 7.89 17.00 -16.29
N ILE A 284 8.39 15.83 -16.66
CA ILE A 284 9.75 15.38 -16.38
C ILE A 284 10.42 14.91 -17.66
N TYR A 285 11.69 15.29 -17.87
CA TYR A 285 12.48 14.84 -18.99
C TYR A 285 13.42 13.70 -18.59
N ALA A 286 13.36 12.59 -19.31
CA ALA A 286 14.28 11.46 -19.14
C ALA A 286 15.22 11.33 -20.34
N ALA A 287 16.54 11.35 -20.10
CA ALA A 287 17.55 11.22 -21.15
C ALA A 287 17.65 9.76 -21.67
N SER A 288 17.30 8.80 -20.82
CA SER A 288 17.14 7.39 -21.15
C SER A 288 15.87 6.84 -20.49
N PRO A 289 15.28 5.76 -21.01
CA PRO A 289 14.24 5.04 -20.29
C PRO A 289 14.76 4.54 -18.93
N GLY A 290 13.85 4.36 -17.98
CA GLY A 290 14.16 3.80 -16.67
C GLY A 290 13.03 4.01 -15.69
N SER A 291 13.23 3.57 -14.45
CA SER A 291 12.22 3.69 -13.41
C SER A 291 12.65 4.69 -12.33
N VAL A 292 11.66 5.39 -11.80
CA VAL A 292 11.75 6.23 -10.61
C VAL A 292 10.57 5.90 -9.69
N ILE A 293 10.62 6.35 -8.45
CA ILE A 293 9.51 6.21 -7.51
C ILE A 293 9.12 7.62 -7.05
N VAL A 294 7.83 7.93 -7.10
CA VAL A 294 7.32 9.13 -6.40
C VAL A 294 6.98 8.71 -4.98
N VAL A 295 7.52 9.42 -4.00
CA VAL A 295 7.31 9.13 -2.58
C VAL A 295 6.85 10.40 -1.87
N SER A 296 5.70 10.29 -1.22
CA SER A 296 5.11 11.30 -0.36
C SER A 296 5.78 11.30 1.01
N SER A 297 5.93 12.48 1.60
CA SER A 297 6.16 12.62 3.04
C SER A 297 4.94 12.23 3.85
#